data_AF-A0A496AIA8-F1
#
_entry.id   AF-A0A496AIA8-F1
#
_cell.length_a   1.000
_cell.length_b   1.000
_cell.length_c   1.000
_cell.angle_alpha   90.00
_cell.angle_beta   90.00
_cell.angle_gamma   90.00
#
_symmetry.space_group_name_H-M   'P 1'
#
loop_
_entity.id
_entity.type
_entity.pdbx_description
1 polymer ?
#
loop_
_entity_poly.entity_id
_entity_poly.type
_entity_poly.pdbx_seq_one_letter_code
_entity_poly.pdbx_strand_id
1 'polypeptide(L)'
;MPSRIYTNNVSRSREETGMPTQPTIAVFSLWLLFPAAASAVWEVAESPHFRVYFRAGTVAPAPIVQHAEEFYAEMHRLTRGMPNAKIDIRICHTQADFQAAVHAPIQDWAVGCAFPRQRRIFIQNPTHLALAKLQLAQVLRHEIAHVLFWQYTQKASADIPLWFVEGIAIYLAKEWVPSRHETLLSRIFSNTLMPLSELAREFPTAQGDADLAYAQSQDALRWLVEVKGSETLWALVEHLHAGHPFHTAFEDTVGWDVATFDARWRASLPERYQWMALFSNVYLFWGGIGGLALLSYLFCRQRRRKHLKKLAEQEQEIDAFFEA
;
A
#
# COMPACT_ATOMS: atom_id res chain seq x y z
N MET A 1 -55.65 57.66 7.13
CA MET A 1 -56.76 57.21 7.99
C MET A 1 -56.82 55.69 7.96
N PRO A 2 -57.17 55.02 9.07
CA PRO A 2 -57.40 55.54 10.43
C PRO A 2 -56.25 55.12 11.37
N SER A 3 -55.69 56.01 12.21
CA SER A 3 -56.22 56.48 13.51
C SER A 3 -56.30 55.35 14.55
N ARG A 4 -55.75 55.46 15.75
CA ARG A 4 -56.17 56.46 16.74
C ARG A 4 -55.09 56.84 17.75
N ILE A 5 -55.01 58.15 17.94
CA ILE A 5 -54.51 58.89 19.10
C ILE A 5 -55.57 58.83 20.21
N TYR A 6 -55.15 58.79 21.49
CA TYR A 6 -55.74 59.51 22.64
C TYR A 6 -54.63 59.55 23.72
N THR A 7 -53.90 60.67 23.93
CA THR A 7 -54.15 61.74 24.92
C THR A 7 -54.70 61.20 26.26
N ASN A 8 -54.11 61.45 27.42
CA ASN A 8 -54.01 62.78 28.03
C ASN A 8 -53.20 62.74 29.33
N ASN A 9 -52.98 63.96 29.81
CA ASN A 9 -52.05 64.48 30.79
C ASN A 9 -52.53 64.38 32.26
N VAL A 10 -51.73 64.96 33.19
CA VAL A 10 -52.04 65.32 34.61
C VAL A 10 -51.69 64.20 35.62
N SER A 11 -50.98 64.36 36.75
CA SER A 11 -50.49 65.47 37.57
C SER A 11 -49.41 65.01 38.56
N ARG A 12 -48.44 65.90 38.80
CA ARG A 12 -47.75 66.26 40.06
C ARG A 12 -48.16 65.55 41.38
N SER A 13 -47.20 64.95 42.08
CA SER A 13 -46.98 65.11 43.54
C SER A 13 -45.65 64.47 43.98
N ARG A 14 -45.11 65.01 45.07
CA ARG A 14 -43.78 64.83 45.66
C ARG A 14 -44.01 64.25 47.06
N GLU A 15 -43.31 63.18 47.45
CA GLU A 15 -43.03 62.72 48.83
C GLU A 15 -42.29 61.37 48.72
N GLU A 16 -40.99 61.31 48.99
CA GLU A 16 -40.35 61.03 50.29
C GLU A 16 -40.27 59.54 50.69
N THR A 17 -39.00 59.10 50.80
CA THR A 17 -38.46 58.10 51.74
C THR A 17 -38.84 56.63 51.61
N GLY A 18 -37.81 55.82 51.37
CA GLY A 18 -37.83 54.36 51.56
C GLY A 18 -36.78 53.67 50.69
N MET A 19 -35.59 53.42 51.24
CA MET A 19 -34.65 52.46 50.65
C MET A 19 -35.27 51.06 50.68
N PRO A 20 -35.16 50.31 49.58
CA PRO A 20 -34.80 48.90 49.70
C PRO A 20 -33.50 48.61 48.94
N THR A 21 -32.61 47.93 49.64
CA THR A 21 -31.35 47.34 49.16
C THR A 21 -31.57 46.53 47.88
N GLN A 22 -30.99 46.98 46.77
CA GLN A 22 -30.88 46.15 45.57
C GLN A 22 -29.61 45.28 45.63
N PRO A 23 -29.70 43.99 45.27
CA PRO A 23 -28.53 43.13 45.22
C PRO A 23 -27.62 43.59 44.08
N THR A 24 -26.36 43.90 44.41
CA THR A 24 -25.28 44.04 43.44
C THR A 24 -25.15 42.74 42.65
N ILE A 25 -25.65 42.71 41.43
CA ILE A 25 -25.33 41.66 40.46
C ILE A 25 -23.87 41.85 40.09
N ALA A 26 -22.99 41.08 40.75
CA ALA A 26 -21.62 40.92 40.31
C ALA A 26 -21.66 40.20 38.95
N VAL A 27 -21.49 40.95 37.86
CA VAL A 27 -21.22 40.37 36.54
C VAL A 27 -19.81 39.77 36.60
N PHE A 28 -19.72 38.52 37.04
CA PHE A 28 -18.54 37.70 36.82
C PHE A 28 -18.43 37.53 35.30
N SER A 29 -17.56 38.32 34.69
CA SER A 29 -17.09 38.08 33.34
C SER A 29 -16.28 36.79 33.40
N LEU A 30 -16.96 35.66 33.26
CA LEU A 30 -16.36 34.36 33.03
C LEU A 30 -15.66 34.47 31.67
N TRP A 31 -14.38 34.85 31.69
CA TRP A 31 -13.48 34.60 30.58
C TRP A 31 -13.43 33.08 30.44
N LEU A 32 -14.34 32.54 29.64
CA LEU A 32 -14.18 31.23 29.05
C LEU A 32 -12.90 31.33 28.22
N LEU A 33 -11.80 30.93 28.83
CA LEU A 33 -10.62 30.45 28.12
C LEU A 33 -11.14 29.28 27.30
N PHE A 34 -11.64 29.58 26.10
CA PHE A 34 -11.65 28.60 25.05
C PHE A 34 -10.19 28.15 24.95
N PRO A 35 -9.88 26.86 25.16
CA PRO A 35 -8.62 26.37 24.67
C PRO A 35 -8.68 26.72 23.19
N ALA A 36 -7.81 27.63 22.74
CA ALA A 36 -7.52 27.73 21.34
C ALA A 36 -7.08 26.33 20.96
N ALA A 37 -7.97 25.55 20.37
CA ALA A 37 -7.59 24.37 19.64
C ALA A 37 -6.60 24.93 18.62
N ALA A 38 -5.32 24.79 18.90
CA ALA A 38 -4.28 25.24 18.00
C ALA A 38 -4.60 24.53 16.69
N SER A 39 -5.15 25.26 15.72
CA SER A 39 -5.28 24.73 14.37
C SER A 39 -3.85 24.39 14.01
N ALA A 40 -3.54 23.11 13.92
CA ALA A 40 -2.17 22.67 13.68
C ALA A 40 -1.74 23.34 12.37
N VAL A 41 -0.85 24.34 12.47
CA VAL A 41 -0.39 25.08 11.30
C VAL A 41 0.47 24.13 10.51
N TRP A 42 0.09 23.89 9.26
CA TRP A 42 0.90 23.13 8.33
C TRP A 42 2.17 23.93 8.01
N GLU A 43 3.32 23.32 8.26
CA GLU A 43 4.60 23.77 7.72
C GLU A 43 4.80 23.19 6.33
N VAL A 44 5.58 23.88 5.50
CA VAL A 44 5.83 23.50 4.11
C VAL A 44 7.33 23.46 3.86
N ALA A 45 7.81 22.32 3.37
CA ALA A 45 9.12 22.20 2.76
C ALA A 45 8.95 22.13 1.25
N GLU A 46 9.72 22.92 0.52
CA GLU A 46 9.64 22.98 -0.94
C GLU A 46 10.91 22.48 -1.61
N SER A 47 10.73 21.90 -2.79
CA SER A 47 11.79 21.52 -3.72
C SER A 47 11.38 21.91 -5.15
N PRO A 48 12.21 21.65 -6.18
CA PRO A 48 11.83 21.95 -7.57
C PRO A 48 10.49 21.33 -7.99
N HIS A 49 10.23 20.07 -7.64
CA HIS A 49 9.07 19.33 -8.11
C HIS A 49 8.01 19.05 -7.03
N PHE A 50 8.30 19.31 -5.75
CA PHE A 50 7.40 18.95 -4.64
C PHE A 50 7.16 20.08 -3.63
N ARG A 51 5.99 20.02 -2.99
CA ARG A 51 5.66 20.74 -1.75
C ARG A 51 5.22 19.73 -0.71
N VAL A 52 5.99 19.60 0.36
CA VAL A 52 5.72 18.68 1.47
C VAL A 52 5.12 19.46 2.62
N TYR A 53 3.84 19.20 2.91
CA TYR A 53 3.10 19.74 4.04
C TYR A 53 3.21 18.77 5.21
N PHE A 54 3.67 19.27 6.36
CA PHE A 54 3.84 18.49 7.59
C PHE A 54 3.51 19.34 8.81
N ARG A 55 3.37 18.69 9.98
CA ARG A 55 3.19 19.41 11.25
C ARG A 55 4.52 19.48 12.00
N ALA A 56 4.83 20.66 12.56
CA ALA A 56 5.97 20.89 13.43
C ALA A 56 6.15 19.75 14.46
N GLY A 57 7.35 19.20 14.56
CA GLY A 57 7.67 18.16 15.56
C GLY A 57 7.11 16.76 15.28
N THR A 58 6.43 16.53 14.15
CA THR A 58 5.87 15.21 13.82
C THR A 58 6.73 14.36 12.90
N VAL A 59 7.39 14.98 11.93
CA VAL A 59 8.28 14.30 10.96
C VAL A 59 9.31 15.30 10.43
N ALA A 60 10.52 14.83 10.13
CA ALA A 60 11.51 15.62 9.42
C ALA A 60 11.19 15.64 7.92
N PRO A 61 11.00 16.80 7.28
CA PRO A 61 10.62 16.86 5.86
C PRO A 61 11.78 16.57 4.90
N ALA A 62 13.03 16.82 5.31
CA ALA A 62 14.18 16.73 4.42
C ALA A 62 14.38 15.34 3.78
N PRO A 63 14.28 14.21 4.52
CA PRO A 63 14.35 12.88 3.90
C PRO A 63 13.21 12.60 2.91
N ILE A 64 12.00 13.12 3.19
CA ILE A 64 10.83 12.94 2.31
C ILE A 64 11.05 13.67 0.99
N VAL A 65 11.47 14.93 1.08
CA VAL A 65 11.81 15.76 -0.09
C VAL A 65 12.92 15.10 -0.91
N GLN A 66 13.99 14.65 -0.24
CA GLN A 66 15.11 14.00 -0.91
C GLN A 66 14.65 12.75 -1.67
N HIS A 67 13.92 11.83 -1.03
CA HIS A 67 13.44 10.62 -1.68
C HIS A 67 12.45 10.89 -2.82
N ALA A 68 11.60 11.91 -2.68
CA ALA A 68 10.67 12.31 -3.72
C ALA A 68 11.42 12.83 -4.97
N GLU A 69 12.41 13.70 -4.78
CA GLU A 69 13.24 14.25 -5.87
C GLU A 69 14.12 13.18 -6.52
N GLU A 70 14.72 12.29 -5.74
CA GLU A 70 15.48 11.14 -6.26
C GLU A 70 14.60 10.28 -7.17
N PHE A 71 13.40 9.91 -6.71
CA PHE A 71 12.48 9.10 -7.50
C PHE A 71 11.97 9.84 -8.74
N TYR A 72 11.66 11.14 -8.63
CA TYR A 72 11.27 11.95 -9.80
C TYR A 72 12.36 11.97 -10.88
N ALA A 73 13.63 12.09 -10.47
CA ALA A 73 14.77 12.04 -11.37
C ALA A 73 14.96 10.67 -12.03
N GLU A 74 14.75 9.57 -11.30
CA GLU A 74 14.77 8.21 -11.86
C GLU A 74 13.73 8.04 -12.99
N MET A 75 12.55 8.65 -12.83
CA MET A 75 11.40 8.50 -13.72
C MET A 75 11.43 9.40 -14.97
N HIS A 76 12.62 9.66 -15.53
CA HIS A 76 12.84 10.55 -16.68
C HIS A 76 11.90 10.31 -17.89
N ARG A 77 11.49 9.06 -18.16
CA ARG A 77 10.55 8.75 -19.26
C ARG A 77 9.15 9.33 -19.02
N LEU A 78 8.69 9.39 -17.77
CA LEU A 78 7.39 9.94 -17.39
C LEU A 78 7.43 11.45 -17.10
N THR A 79 8.58 11.95 -16.66
CA THR A 79 8.72 13.37 -16.28
C THR A 79 9.07 14.27 -17.46
N ARG A 80 9.53 13.70 -18.58
CA ARG A 80 9.83 14.45 -19.80
C ARG A 80 8.57 15.16 -20.32
N GLY A 81 8.64 16.48 -20.43
CA GLY A 81 7.55 17.29 -20.98
C GLY A 81 6.38 17.51 -20.00
N MET A 82 6.52 17.11 -18.73
CA MET A 82 5.53 17.47 -17.71
C MET A 82 5.47 18.99 -17.52
N PRO A 83 4.26 19.54 -17.27
CA PRO A 83 4.12 20.94 -16.89
C PRO A 83 4.91 21.23 -15.61
N ASN A 84 5.59 22.38 -15.58
CA ASN A 84 6.31 22.88 -14.41
C ASN A 84 5.33 23.27 -13.28
N ALA A 85 4.77 22.27 -12.61
CA ALA A 85 3.88 22.44 -11.46
C ALA A 85 4.13 21.31 -10.46
N LYS A 86 4.26 21.70 -9.20
CA LYS A 86 4.69 20.82 -8.11
C LYS A 86 3.62 19.81 -7.71
N ILE A 87 4.07 18.67 -7.19
CA ILE A 87 3.24 17.66 -6.55
C ILE A 87 3.17 17.96 -5.05
N ASP A 88 1.96 18.05 -4.50
CA ASP A 88 1.73 18.27 -3.08
C ASP A 88 1.73 16.95 -2.33
N ILE A 89 2.61 16.80 -1.34
CA ILE A 89 2.63 15.65 -0.43
C ILE A 89 2.22 16.14 0.96
N ARG A 90 1.17 15.56 1.53
CA ARG A 90 0.67 15.88 2.87
C ARG A 90 0.92 14.70 3.81
N ILE A 91 1.68 14.94 4.88
CA ILE A 91 1.95 13.92 5.90
C ILE A 91 0.93 14.06 7.03
N CYS A 92 0.00 13.13 7.10
CA CYS A 92 -1.08 13.10 8.08
C CYS A 92 -0.58 12.50 9.39
N HIS A 93 -0.79 13.18 10.51
CA HIS A 93 -0.22 12.78 11.80
C HIS A 93 -0.83 11.47 12.34
N THR A 94 -2.15 11.33 12.23
CA THR A 94 -2.90 10.15 12.69
C THR A 94 -3.70 9.51 11.56
N GLN A 95 -4.17 8.26 11.75
CA GLN A 95 -5.08 7.62 10.79
C GLN A 95 -6.40 8.37 10.66
N ALA A 96 -6.89 8.97 11.75
CA ALA A 96 -8.09 9.82 11.71
C ALA A 96 -7.87 11.06 10.85
N ASP A 97 -6.71 11.72 10.97
CA ASP A 97 -6.36 12.87 10.12
C ASP A 97 -6.27 12.46 8.64
N PHE A 98 -5.71 11.27 8.37
CA PHE A 98 -5.59 10.73 7.02
C PHE A 98 -6.96 10.47 6.39
N GLN A 99 -7.82 9.73 7.08
CA GLN A 99 -9.20 9.45 6.65
C GLN A 99 -10.00 10.74 6.45
N ALA A 100 -9.87 11.69 7.38
CA ALA A 100 -10.54 12.99 7.29
C ALA A 100 -10.03 13.82 6.10
N ALA A 101 -8.75 13.75 5.75
CA ALA A 101 -8.16 14.57 4.70
C ALA A 101 -8.41 14.04 3.27
N VAL A 102 -8.55 12.72 3.13
CA VAL A 102 -8.74 12.08 1.82
C VAL A 102 -10.17 12.28 1.29
N HIS A 103 -11.18 12.39 2.16
CA HIS A 103 -12.59 12.63 1.76
C HIS A 103 -13.10 11.67 0.66
N ALA A 104 -12.60 10.44 0.63
CA ALA A 104 -12.99 9.38 -0.29
C ALA A 104 -13.11 8.06 0.50
N PRO A 105 -13.93 7.08 0.04
CA PRO A 105 -13.96 5.76 0.65
C PRO A 105 -12.62 5.08 0.39
N ILE A 106 -11.69 5.22 1.33
CA ILE A 106 -10.44 4.50 1.34
C ILE A 106 -10.54 3.34 2.33
N GLN A 107 -9.82 2.27 2.03
CA GLN A 107 -9.77 1.13 2.93
C GLN A 107 -9.09 1.54 4.24
N ASP A 108 -9.55 0.96 5.35
CA ASP A 108 -9.04 1.30 6.69
C ASP A 108 -7.54 1.04 6.86
N TRP A 109 -6.99 0.12 6.06
CA TRP A 109 -5.59 -0.29 6.04
C TRP A 109 -4.72 0.55 5.08
N ALA A 110 -5.28 1.51 4.34
CA ALA A 110 -4.52 2.37 3.45
C ALA A 110 -3.54 3.25 4.24
N VAL A 111 -2.26 3.23 3.83
CA VAL A 111 -1.16 4.01 4.43
C VAL A 111 -0.72 5.21 3.56
N GLY A 112 -1.22 5.26 2.33
CA GLY A 112 -1.01 6.30 1.34
C GLY A 112 -2.22 6.42 0.42
N CYS A 113 -2.41 7.60 -0.17
CA CYS A 113 -3.44 7.83 -1.16
C CYS A 113 -3.04 8.97 -2.11
N ALA A 114 -2.93 8.65 -3.39
CA ALA A 114 -2.72 9.62 -4.46
C ALA A 114 -4.05 10.10 -5.07
N PHE A 115 -4.07 11.38 -5.39
CA PHE A 115 -5.06 12.06 -6.21
C PHE A 115 -4.36 12.54 -7.49
N PRO A 116 -4.19 11.67 -8.50
CA PRO A 116 -3.24 11.90 -9.58
C PRO A 116 -3.58 13.12 -10.42
N ARG A 117 -4.87 13.35 -10.70
CA ARG A 117 -5.36 14.52 -11.44
C ARG A 117 -5.02 15.83 -10.74
N GLN A 118 -5.13 15.87 -9.42
CA GLN A 118 -4.88 17.04 -8.60
C GLN A 118 -3.40 17.19 -8.19
N ARG A 119 -2.54 16.22 -8.52
CA ARG A 119 -1.14 16.16 -8.07
C ARG A 119 -1.01 16.26 -6.55
N ARG A 120 -1.91 15.59 -5.83
CA ARG A 120 -1.89 15.56 -4.36
C ARG A 120 -1.67 14.13 -3.89
N ILE A 121 -0.88 13.98 -2.85
CA ILE A 121 -0.60 12.72 -2.18
C ILE A 121 -0.82 12.95 -0.69
N PHE A 122 -1.48 12.00 -0.05
CA PHE A 122 -1.59 11.92 1.40
C PHE A 122 -0.85 10.68 1.87
N ILE A 123 -0.05 10.81 2.92
CA ILE A 123 0.70 9.69 3.51
C ILE A 123 0.48 9.71 5.01
N GLN A 124 0.18 8.55 5.59
CA GLN A 124 0.08 8.41 7.04
C GLN A 124 1.47 8.54 7.69
N ASN A 125 1.54 9.17 8.88
CA ASN A 125 2.83 9.42 9.53
C ASN A 125 3.56 8.09 9.83
N PRO A 126 4.82 7.97 9.36
CA PRO A 126 5.62 6.75 9.51
C PRO A 126 5.92 6.33 10.95
N THR A 127 5.87 7.21 11.96
CA THR A 127 6.13 6.82 13.36
C THR A 127 5.12 5.82 13.93
N HIS A 128 3.95 5.67 13.30
CA HIS A 128 2.95 4.69 13.67
C HIS A 128 3.06 3.37 12.89
N LEU A 129 4.03 3.25 11.98
CA LEU A 129 4.29 2.04 11.19
C LEU A 129 5.44 1.25 11.82
N ALA A 130 5.25 -0.04 12.07
CA ALA A 130 6.18 -0.90 12.80
C ALA A 130 7.59 -1.00 12.15
N LEU A 131 7.73 -0.62 10.87
CA LEU A 131 8.99 -0.52 10.10
C LEU A 131 9.07 0.83 9.34
N ALA A 132 8.88 1.92 10.08
CA ALA A 132 8.66 3.30 9.63
C ALA A 132 9.40 3.80 8.38
N LYS A 133 10.73 3.68 8.28
CA LYS A 133 11.51 4.38 7.25
C LYS A 133 11.50 3.70 5.88
N LEU A 134 11.74 2.39 5.84
CA LEU A 134 11.73 1.62 4.58
C LEU A 134 10.31 1.57 4.00
N GLN A 135 9.30 1.46 4.86
CA GLN A 135 7.90 1.51 4.46
C GLN A 135 7.51 2.88 3.90
N LEU A 136 7.97 3.98 4.52
CA LEU A 136 7.68 5.32 4.02
C LEU A 136 8.24 5.57 2.62
N ALA A 137 9.50 5.22 2.38
CA ALA A 137 10.12 5.42 1.07
C ALA A 137 9.41 4.61 -0.02
N GLN A 138 9.01 3.37 0.29
CA GLN A 138 8.25 2.53 -0.63
C GLN A 138 6.86 3.10 -0.93
N VAL A 139 6.10 3.48 0.10
CA VAL A 139 4.77 4.10 -0.05
C VAL A 139 4.88 5.41 -0.84
N LEU A 140 5.85 6.26 -0.50
CA LEU A 140 6.08 7.52 -1.21
C LEU A 140 6.35 7.30 -2.71
N ARG A 141 7.21 6.34 -3.05
CA ARG A 141 7.50 5.99 -4.45
C ARG A 141 6.25 5.47 -5.15
N HIS A 142 5.46 4.60 -4.50
CA HIS A 142 4.19 4.10 -5.03
C HIS A 142 3.19 5.22 -5.34
N GLU A 143 2.94 6.10 -4.37
CA GLU A 143 2.01 7.22 -4.56
C GLU A 143 2.49 8.23 -5.61
N ILE A 144 3.80 8.52 -5.66
CA ILE A 144 4.37 9.37 -6.71
C ILE A 144 4.22 8.69 -8.08
N ALA A 145 4.42 7.38 -8.17
CA ALA A 145 4.28 6.63 -9.42
C ALA A 145 2.87 6.78 -10.00
N HIS A 146 1.82 6.70 -9.16
CA HIS A 146 0.44 6.99 -9.59
C HIS A 146 0.29 8.39 -10.19
N VAL A 147 0.82 9.42 -9.52
CA VAL A 147 0.74 10.81 -10.01
C VAL A 147 1.48 10.96 -11.33
N LEU A 148 2.72 10.48 -11.42
CA LEU A 148 3.54 10.60 -12.63
C LEU A 148 2.91 9.85 -13.81
N PHE A 149 2.49 8.60 -13.59
CA PHE A 149 1.89 7.78 -14.62
C PHE A 149 0.59 8.38 -15.15
N TRP A 150 -0.31 8.82 -14.28
CA TRP A 150 -1.58 9.42 -14.68
C TRP A 150 -1.37 10.74 -15.45
N GLN A 151 -0.50 11.62 -14.96
CA GLN A 151 -0.22 12.90 -15.60
C GLN A 151 0.42 12.69 -16.98
N TYR A 152 1.27 11.67 -17.12
CA TYR A 152 1.83 11.31 -18.42
C TYR A 152 0.76 10.74 -19.37
N THR A 153 -0.11 9.85 -18.89
CA THR A 153 -1.12 9.15 -19.70
C THR A 153 -2.50 9.80 -19.68
N GLN A 154 -2.60 11.08 -19.31
CA GLN A 154 -3.87 11.77 -19.03
C GLN A 154 -4.91 11.64 -20.16
N LYS A 155 -4.46 11.53 -21.43
CA LYS A 155 -5.32 11.40 -22.61
C LYS A 155 -6.08 10.06 -22.68
N ALA A 156 -5.54 8.99 -22.10
CA ALA A 156 -6.15 7.66 -22.07
C ALA A 156 -6.57 7.21 -20.65
N SER A 157 -6.32 8.05 -19.63
CA SER A 157 -6.38 7.66 -18.22
C SER A 157 -7.72 7.10 -17.72
N ALA A 158 -8.84 7.43 -18.37
CA ALA A 158 -10.16 6.94 -17.96
C ALA A 158 -10.40 5.47 -18.29
N ASP A 159 -9.67 4.92 -19.27
CA ASP A 159 -9.90 3.58 -19.81
C ASP A 159 -8.86 2.55 -19.33
N ILE A 160 -7.89 2.97 -18.51
CA ILE A 160 -6.82 2.10 -18.02
C ILE A 160 -7.36 1.23 -16.87
N PRO A 161 -7.28 -0.11 -16.95
CA PRO A 161 -7.72 -1.01 -15.89
C PRO A 161 -6.96 -0.79 -14.58
N LEU A 162 -7.67 -0.89 -13.45
CA LEU A 162 -7.09 -0.68 -12.12
C LEU A 162 -5.93 -1.65 -11.82
N TRP A 163 -6.05 -2.94 -12.19
CA TRP A 163 -4.94 -3.89 -12.05
C TRP A 163 -3.66 -3.41 -12.74
N PHE A 164 -3.77 -2.72 -13.88
CA PHE A 164 -2.59 -2.21 -14.59
C PHE A 164 -2.05 -0.95 -13.92
N VAL A 165 -2.93 -0.05 -13.46
CA VAL A 165 -2.55 1.15 -12.69
C VAL A 165 -1.78 0.78 -11.42
N GLU A 166 -2.26 -0.23 -10.69
CA GLU A 166 -1.58 -0.72 -9.48
C GLU A 166 -0.31 -1.48 -9.82
N GLY A 167 -0.37 -2.39 -10.80
CA GLY A 167 0.80 -3.13 -11.25
C GLY A 167 1.95 -2.22 -11.67
N ILE A 168 1.66 -1.13 -12.42
CA ILE A 168 2.69 -0.23 -12.92
C ILE A 168 3.24 0.67 -11.81
N ALA A 169 2.41 1.11 -10.87
CA ALA A 169 2.86 1.84 -9.70
C ALA A 169 3.84 1.00 -8.87
N ILE A 170 3.48 -0.25 -8.57
CA ILE A 170 4.33 -1.22 -7.85
C ILE A 170 5.65 -1.47 -8.60
N TYR A 171 5.57 -1.69 -9.92
CA TYR A 171 6.73 -1.96 -10.78
C TYR A 171 7.71 -0.77 -10.81
N LEU A 172 7.21 0.46 -11.01
CA LEU A 172 8.03 1.66 -11.06
C LEU A 172 8.62 2.01 -9.68
N ALA A 173 7.82 1.83 -8.62
CA ALA A 173 8.26 2.04 -7.25
C ALA A 173 9.34 1.04 -6.81
N LYS A 174 9.49 -0.08 -7.53
CA LYS A 174 10.28 -1.26 -7.13
C LYS A 174 9.87 -1.76 -5.74
N GLU A 175 8.56 -1.74 -5.49
CA GLU A 175 8.01 -2.11 -4.20
C GLU A 175 8.13 -3.63 -3.99
N TRP A 176 8.60 -4.01 -2.80
CA TRP A 176 8.72 -5.41 -2.40
C TRP A 176 8.05 -5.62 -1.04
N VAL A 177 6.92 -6.34 -1.05
CA VAL A 177 6.16 -6.68 0.14
C VAL A 177 6.06 -8.21 0.25
N PRO A 178 6.82 -8.86 1.16
CA PRO A 178 6.85 -10.31 1.28
C PRO A 178 5.47 -10.96 1.49
N SER A 179 4.57 -10.32 2.24
CA SER A 179 3.23 -10.85 2.50
C SER A 179 2.37 -11.00 1.23
N ARG A 180 2.53 -10.12 0.24
CA ARG A 180 1.83 -10.23 -1.05
C ARG A 180 2.24 -11.51 -1.80
N HIS A 181 3.51 -11.88 -1.70
CA HIS A 181 4.05 -13.11 -2.29
C HIS A 181 3.46 -14.37 -1.62
N GLU A 182 3.38 -14.39 -0.29
CA GLU A 182 2.76 -15.49 0.46
C GLU A 182 1.26 -15.64 0.14
N THR A 183 0.53 -14.51 0.11
CA THR A 183 -0.90 -14.49 -0.28
C THR A 183 -1.09 -15.07 -1.68
N LEU A 184 -0.32 -14.60 -2.67
CA LEU A 184 -0.41 -15.09 -4.04
C LEU A 184 -0.11 -16.59 -4.12
N LEU A 185 0.96 -17.06 -3.47
CA LEU A 185 1.32 -18.47 -3.43
C LEU A 185 0.18 -19.33 -2.90
N SER A 186 -0.43 -18.97 -1.76
CA SER A 186 -1.54 -19.74 -1.17
C SER A 186 -2.78 -19.84 -2.08
N ARG A 187 -3.02 -18.81 -2.90
CA ARG A 187 -4.19 -18.68 -3.76
C ARG A 187 -4.01 -19.35 -5.13
N ILE A 188 -2.77 -19.44 -5.62
CA ILE A 188 -2.41 -20.23 -6.79
C ILE A 188 -2.78 -21.71 -6.56
N PHE A 189 -2.42 -22.31 -5.42
CA PHE A 189 -2.69 -23.72 -5.15
C PHE A 189 -4.14 -24.04 -4.81
N SER A 190 -4.91 -23.07 -4.33
CA SER A 190 -6.35 -23.23 -4.10
C SER A 190 -7.21 -22.89 -5.33
N ASN A 191 -6.60 -22.46 -6.44
CA ASN A 191 -7.27 -22.06 -7.68
C ASN A 191 -8.35 -20.97 -7.45
N THR A 192 -8.05 -20.00 -6.57
CA THR A 192 -8.98 -18.91 -6.19
C THR A 192 -8.54 -17.55 -6.71
N LEU A 193 -7.85 -17.51 -7.85
CA LEU A 193 -7.38 -16.28 -8.47
C LEU A 193 -8.51 -15.54 -9.20
N MET A 194 -8.57 -14.22 -9.04
CA MET A 194 -9.56 -13.37 -9.70
C MET A 194 -9.17 -13.10 -11.16
N PRO A 195 -10.11 -13.11 -12.11
CA PRO A 195 -9.86 -12.57 -13.44
C PRO A 195 -9.40 -11.11 -13.46
N LEU A 196 -8.47 -10.78 -14.38
CA LEU A 196 -8.03 -9.40 -14.54
C LEU A 196 -9.18 -8.47 -14.97
N SER A 197 -10.20 -9.03 -15.63
CA SER A 197 -11.45 -8.31 -15.94
C SER A 197 -12.24 -7.91 -14.68
N GLU A 198 -12.21 -8.71 -13.62
CA GLU A 198 -12.85 -8.36 -12.33
C GLU A 198 -12.04 -7.28 -11.60
N LEU A 199 -10.71 -7.26 -11.79
CA LEU A 199 -9.81 -6.26 -11.21
C LEU A 199 -9.66 -5.00 -12.08
N ALA A 200 -10.49 -4.83 -13.11
CA ALA A 200 -10.35 -3.72 -14.05
C ALA A 200 -10.92 -2.40 -13.55
N ARG A 201 -11.91 -2.42 -12.66
CA ARG A 201 -12.60 -1.20 -12.18
C ARG A 201 -12.46 -0.97 -10.69
N GLU A 202 -12.54 -2.02 -9.89
CA GLU A 202 -12.48 -1.93 -8.44
C GLU A 202 -11.77 -3.14 -7.87
N PHE A 203 -11.18 -2.97 -6.70
CA PHE A 203 -10.63 -4.06 -5.92
C PHE A 203 -11.61 -4.47 -4.80
N PRO A 204 -11.54 -5.72 -4.31
CA PRO A 204 -12.35 -6.18 -3.19
C PRO A 204 -12.19 -5.30 -1.94
N THR A 205 -13.25 -5.20 -1.13
CA THR A 205 -13.21 -4.43 0.13
C THR A 205 -12.55 -5.21 1.28
N ALA A 206 -12.65 -6.54 1.27
CA ALA A 206 -12.01 -7.37 2.27
C ALA A 206 -10.48 -7.31 2.10
N GLN A 207 -9.76 -6.97 3.17
CA GLN A 207 -8.31 -6.74 3.12
C GLN A 207 -7.53 -7.89 2.47
N GLY A 208 -7.84 -9.14 2.83
CA GLY A 208 -7.12 -10.30 2.26
C GLY A 208 -7.35 -10.50 0.76
N ASP A 209 -8.52 -10.12 0.24
CA ASP A 209 -8.82 -10.21 -1.19
C ASP A 209 -8.27 -8.99 -1.94
N ALA A 210 -8.25 -7.81 -1.31
CA ALA A 210 -7.54 -6.64 -1.82
C ALA A 210 -6.03 -6.93 -1.95
N ASP A 211 -5.40 -7.48 -0.91
CA ASP A 211 -3.99 -7.88 -0.93
C ASP A 211 -3.71 -8.86 -2.08
N LEU A 212 -4.64 -9.79 -2.35
CA LEU A 212 -4.56 -10.68 -3.50
C LEU A 212 -4.65 -9.90 -4.82
N ALA A 213 -5.55 -8.93 -4.95
CA ALA A 213 -5.66 -8.09 -6.15
C ALA A 213 -4.37 -7.30 -6.43
N TYR A 214 -3.73 -6.72 -5.41
CA TYR A 214 -2.41 -6.08 -5.54
C TYR A 214 -1.33 -7.09 -5.96
N ALA A 215 -1.31 -8.27 -5.36
CA ALA A 215 -0.33 -9.30 -5.69
C ALA A 215 -0.49 -9.82 -7.12
N GLN A 216 -1.73 -10.02 -7.58
CA GLN A 216 -2.05 -10.39 -8.95
C GLN A 216 -1.64 -9.30 -9.95
N SER A 217 -1.91 -8.04 -9.62
CA SER A 217 -1.55 -6.87 -10.44
C SER A 217 -0.03 -6.74 -10.61
N GLN A 218 0.70 -6.88 -9.51
CA GLN A 218 2.17 -6.90 -9.50
C GLN A 218 2.71 -8.04 -10.36
N ASP A 219 2.22 -9.27 -10.15
CA ASP A 219 2.76 -10.43 -10.85
C ASP A 219 2.42 -10.43 -12.33
N ALA A 220 1.20 -10.05 -12.70
CA ALA A 220 0.78 -9.94 -14.10
C ALA A 220 1.69 -8.96 -14.85
N LEU A 221 1.92 -7.76 -14.31
CA LEU A 221 2.79 -6.80 -14.98
C LEU A 221 4.26 -7.25 -15.01
N ARG A 222 4.75 -7.87 -13.92
CA ARG A 222 6.09 -8.45 -13.90
C ARG A 222 6.23 -9.52 -14.98
N TRP A 223 5.25 -10.41 -15.11
CA TRP A 223 5.24 -11.46 -16.12
C TRP A 223 5.17 -10.90 -17.55
N LEU A 224 4.40 -9.82 -17.77
CA LEU A 224 4.42 -9.09 -19.04
C LEU A 224 5.84 -8.65 -19.41
N VAL A 225 6.54 -8.01 -18.47
CA VAL A 225 7.92 -7.54 -18.68
C VAL A 225 8.88 -8.71 -18.88
N GLU A 226 8.72 -9.80 -18.14
CA GLU A 226 9.55 -11.01 -18.26
C GLU A 226 9.42 -11.64 -19.66
N VAL A 227 8.21 -11.71 -20.21
CA VAL A 227 7.93 -12.41 -21.48
C VAL A 227 8.08 -11.51 -22.71
N LYS A 228 7.73 -10.23 -22.59
CA LYS A 228 7.70 -9.26 -23.71
C LYS A 228 8.81 -8.22 -23.65
N GLY A 229 9.54 -8.13 -22.53
CA GLY A 229 10.58 -7.14 -22.31
C GLY A 229 10.05 -5.79 -21.83
N SER A 230 10.92 -5.01 -21.16
CA SER A 230 10.57 -3.68 -20.63
C SER A 230 10.18 -2.68 -21.72
N GLU A 231 10.79 -2.77 -22.91
CA GLU A 231 10.47 -1.82 -23.98
C GLU A 231 9.04 -2.00 -24.53
N THR A 232 8.47 -3.20 -24.44
CA THR A 232 7.05 -3.42 -24.78
C THR A 232 6.14 -2.70 -23.79
N LEU A 233 6.45 -2.76 -22.49
CA LEU A 233 5.71 -1.99 -21.48
C LEU A 233 5.79 -0.50 -21.76
N TRP A 234 6.97 0.01 -22.12
CA TRP A 234 7.10 1.43 -22.43
C TRP A 234 6.42 1.83 -23.74
N ALA A 235 6.43 0.98 -24.77
CA ALA A 235 5.66 1.21 -25.99
C ALA A 235 4.15 1.31 -25.69
N LEU A 236 3.64 0.46 -24.80
CA LEU A 236 2.27 0.56 -24.29
C LEU A 236 2.02 1.92 -23.61
N VAL A 237 2.91 2.34 -22.71
CA VAL A 237 2.80 3.65 -22.04
C VAL A 237 2.83 4.82 -23.03
N GLU A 238 3.63 4.74 -24.10
CA GLU A 238 3.65 5.76 -25.16
C GLU A 238 2.35 5.79 -25.96
N HIS A 239 1.75 4.64 -26.29
CA HIS A 239 0.43 4.59 -26.93
C HIS A 239 -0.65 5.23 -26.03
N LEU A 240 -0.60 4.99 -24.72
CA LEU A 240 -1.50 5.63 -23.76
C LEU A 240 -1.26 7.15 -23.67
N HIS A 241 -0.01 7.60 -23.70
CA HIS A 241 0.34 9.03 -23.77
C HIS A 241 -0.17 9.71 -25.05
N ALA A 242 -0.16 8.97 -26.17
CA ALA A 242 -0.75 9.40 -27.44
C ALA A 242 -2.29 9.50 -27.38
N GLY A 243 -2.92 8.85 -26.39
CA GLY A 243 -4.38 8.85 -26.20
C GLY A 243 -5.09 7.66 -26.81
N HIS A 244 -4.35 6.59 -27.15
CA HIS A 244 -4.98 5.36 -27.64
C HIS A 244 -5.74 4.67 -26.51
N PRO A 245 -6.94 4.11 -26.75
CA PRO A 245 -7.66 3.32 -25.75
C PRO A 245 -6.81 2.15 -25.25
N PHE A 246 -6.93 1.82 -23.97
CA PHE A 246 -6.07 0.81 -23.34
C PHE A 246 -6.10 -0.53 -24.08
N HIS A 247 -7.27 -1.04 -24.45
CA HIS A 247 -7.40 -2.33 -25.15
C HIS A 247 -6.61 -2.34 -26.46
N THR A 248 -6.78 -1.30 -27.28
CA THR A 248 -6.07 -1.16 -28.56
C THR A 248 -4.57 -1.01 -28.34
N ALA A 249 -4.16 -0.13 -27.43
CA ALA A 249 -2.75 0.07 -27.10
C ALA A 249 -2.08 -1.22 -26.61
N PHE A 250 -2.78 -1.99 -25.77
CA PHE A 250 -2.30 -3.26 -25.23
C PHE A 250 -2.16 -4.29 -26.35
N GLU A 251 -3.18 -4.47 -27.18
CA GLU A 251 -3.15 -5.43 -28.29
C GLU A 251 -2.06 -5.09 -29.31
N ASP A 252 -1.93 -3.82 -29.70
CA ASP A 252 -0.94 -3.36 -30.68
C ASP A 252 0.51 -3.58 -30.20
N THR A 253 0.77 -3.43 -28.91
CA THR A 253 2.14 -3.47 -28.35
C THR A 253 2.50 -4.83 -27.79
N VAL A 254 1.58 -5.49 -27.07
CA VAL A 254 1.78 -6.80 -26.46
C VAL A 254 1.56 -7.91 -27.50
N GLY A 255 0.75 -7.67 -28.53
CA GLY A 255 0.36 -8.65 -29.54
C GLY A 255 -0.69 -9.65 -29.07
N TRP A 256 -1.28 -9.43 -27.89
CA TRP A 256 -2.38 -10.21 -27.32
C TRP A 256 -3.42 -9.24 -26.78
N ASP A 257 -4.70 -9.59 -26.89
CA ASP A 257 -5.74 -8.92 -26.11
C ASP A 257 -5.58 -9.23 -24.60
N VAL A 258 -6.28 -8.45 -23.77
CA VAL A 258 -6.19 -8.57 -22.31
C VAL A 258 -6.67 -9.95 -21.82
N ALA A 259 -7.69 -10.53 -22.46
CA ALA A 259 -8.24 -11.84 -22.08
C ALA A 259 -7.25 -12.98 -22.35
N THR A 260 -6.59 -12.94 -23.50
CA THR A 260 -5.53 -13.90 -23.90
C THR A 260 -4.32 -13.74 -22.99
N PHE A 261 -3.93 -12.50 -22.67
CA PHE A 261 -2.86 -12.23 -21.72
C PHE A 261 -3.18 -12.82 -20.35
N ASP A 262 -4.37 -12.59 -19.82
CA ASP A 262 -4.82 -13.09 -18.53
C ASP A 262 -4.81 -14.64 -18.48
N ALA A 263 -5.34 -15.30 -19.51
CA ALA A 263 -5.32 -16.76 -19.61
C ALA A 263 -3.89 -17.33 -19.64
N ARG A 264 -3.00 -16.72 -20.43
CA ARG A 264 -1.59 -17.16 -20.54
C ARG A 264 -0.81 -16.90 -19.26
N TRP A 265 -1.03 -15.74 -18.64
CA TRP A 265 -0.43 -15.39 -17.36
C TRP A 265 -0.80 -16.42 -16.29
N ARG A 266 -2.10 -16.71 -16.12
CA ARG A 266 -2.56 -17.69 -15.14
C ARG A 266 -2.03 -19.10 -15.40
N ALA A 267 -1.95 -19.51 -16.67
CA ALA A 267 -1.35 -20.79 -17.05
C ALA A 267 0.15 -20.89 -16.70
N SER A 268 0.86 -19.75 -16.61
CA SER A 268 2.29 -19.72 -16.24
C SER A 268 2.55 -19.87 -14.74
N LEU A 269 1.55 -19.59 -13.89
CA LEU A 269 1.74 -19.51 -12.44
C LEU A 269 2.20 -20.83 -11.80
N PRO A 270 1.61 -22.01 -12.11
CA PRO A 270 2.08 -23.26 -11.51
C PRO A 270 3.55 -23.53 -11.78
N GLU A 271 4.02 -23.35 -13.02
CA GLU A 271 5.42 -23.62 -13.39
C GLU A 271 6.40 -22.65 -12.71
N ARG A 272 6.05 -21.36 -12.63
CA ARG A 272 6.88 -20.31 -12.00
C ARG A 272 6.99 -20.47 -10.48
N TYR A 273 5.98 -21.04 -9.83
CA TYR A 273 5.86 -21.06 -8.36
C TYR A 273 5.87 -22.44 -7.71
N GLN A 274 5.82 -23.55 -8.49
CA GLN A 274 5.83 -24.92 -7.96
C GLN A 274 7.01 -25.20 -7.02
N TRP A 275 8.21 -24.75 -7.38
CA TRP A 275 9.40 -24.97 -6.54
C TRP A 275 9.38 -24.10 -5.29
N MET A 276 8.92 -22.86 -5.40
CA MET A 276 8.81 -21.95 -4.25
C MET A 276 7.81 -22.46 -3.21
N ALA A 277 6.74 -23.12 -3.63
CA ALA A 277 5.77 -23.74 -2.73
C ALA A 277 6.34 -24.92 -1.94
N LEU A 278 7.28 -25.66 -2.52
CA LEU A 278 7.98 -26.74 -1.81
C LEU A 278 8.89 -26.18 -0.70
N PHE A 279 9.42 -24.96 -0.86
CA PHE A 279 10.26 -24.31 0.14
C PHE A 279 9.49 -23.44 1.13
N SER A 280 8.31 -22.94 0.79
CA SER A 280 7.51 -22.08 1.69
C SER A 280 6.95 -22.85 2.89
N ASN A 281 6.74 -24.17 2.76
CA ASN A 281 6.38 -25.00 3.90
C ASN A 281 7.64 -25.57 4.58
N VAL A 282 8.19 -24.79 5.51
CA VAL A 282 9.35 -25.12 6.35
C VAL A 282 9.22 -26.52 6.98
N TYR A 283 8.01 -26.93 7.37
CA TYR A 283 7.77 -28.23 8.01
C TYR A 283 7.81 -29.40 7.02
N LEU A 284 7.28 -29.24 5.80
CA LEU A 284 7.36 -30.28 4.79
C LEU A 284 8.79 -30.45 4.28
N PHE A 285 9.50 -29.33 4.06
CA PHE A 285 10.86 -29.37 3.57
C PHE A 285 11.84 -29.92 4.63
N TRP A 286 11.88 -29.32 5.82
CA TRP A 286 12.77 -29.78 6.89
C TRP A 286 12.31 -31.09 7.52
N GLY A 287 11.00 -31.35 7.59
CA GLY A 287 10.46 -32.65 7.99
C GLY A 287 10.80 -33.76 7.00
N GLY A 288 10.79 -33.47 5.69
CA GLY A 288 11.24 -34.39 4.65
C GLY A 288 12.73 -34.72 4.74
N ILE A 289 13.58 -33.69 4.89
CA ILE A 289 15.03 -33.86 5.11
C ILE A 289 15.30 -34.64 6.41
N GLY A 290 14.61 -34.27 7.49
CA GLY A 290 14.72 -34.97 8.78
C GLY A 290 14.28 -36.43 8.70
N GLY A 291 13.19 -36.70 7.97
CA GLY A 291 12.70 -38.05 7.69
C GLY A 291 13.71 -38.88 6.89
N LEU A 292 14.30 -38.32 5.83
CA LEU A 292 15.34 -38.98 5.05
C LEU A 292 16.62 -39.25 5.86
N ALA A 293 17.03 -38.30 6.71
CA ALA A 293 18.16 -38.47 7.61
C ALA A 293 17.89 -39.56 8.65
N LEU A 294 16.68 -39.60 9.23
CA LEU A 294 16.28 -40.64 10.17
C LEU A 294 16.23 -42.02 9.51
N LEU A 295 15.64 -42.14 8.31
CA LEU A 295 15.61 -43.39 7.55
C LEU A 295 17.03 -43.87 7.21
N SER A 296 17.89 -42.96 6.74
CA SER A 296 19.30 -43.26 6.46
C SER A 296 20.04 -43.72 7.72
N TYR A 297 19.83 -43.04 8.86
CA TYR A 297 20.40 -43.43 10.15
C TYR A 297 19.91 -44.81 10.59
N LEU A 298 18.60 -45.08 10.53
CA LEU A 298 18.02 -46.36 10.90
C LEU A 298 18.53 -47.49 10.01
N PHE A 299 18.67 -47.24 8.71
CA PHE A 299 19.22 -48.20 7.76
C PHE A 299 20.70 -48.49 8.02
N CYS A 300 21.53 -47.46 8.25
CA CYS A 300 22.92 -47.60 8.66
C CYS A 300 23.04 -48.35 10.00
N ARG A 301 22.19 -48.02 10.97
CA ARG A 301 22.14 -48.70 12.28
C ARG A 301 21.76 -50.17 12.14
N GLN A 302 20.80 -50.49 11.28
CA GLN A 302 20.38 -51.87 11.03
C GLN A 302 21.49 -52.66 10.33
N ARG A 303 22.17 -52.07 9.33
CA ARG A 303 23.34 -52.66 8.68
C ARG A 303 24.47 -52.92 9.67
N ARG A 304 24.80 -51.93 10.52
CA ARG A 304 25.84 -52.06 11.55
C ARG A 304 25.52 -53.15 12.57
N ARG A 305 24.26 -53.24 13.01
CA ARG A 305 23.80 -54.32 13.92
C ARG A 305 23.95 -55.70 13.28
N LYS A 306 23.59 -55.85 12.00
CA LYS A 306 23.77 -57.12 11.27
C LYS A 306 25.25 -57.50 11.13
N HIS A 307 26.13 -56.51 10.88
CA HIS A 307 27.57 -56.74 10.79
C HIS A 307 28.19 -57.18 12.13
N LEU A 308 27.82 -56.51 13.23
CA LEU A 308 28.32 -56.86 14.57
C LEU A 308 27.88 -58.26 15.01
N LYS A 309 26.66 -58.68 14.69
CA LYS A 309 26.19 -60.05 14.98
C LYS A 309 27.03 -61.10 14.25
N LYS A 310 27.33 -60.88 12.96
CA LYS A 310 28.20 -61.78 12.19
C LYS A 310 29.61 -61.89 12.77
N LEU A 311 30.20 -60.78 13.21
CA LEU A 311 31.50 -60.80 13.87
C LEU A 311 31.46 -61.59 15.18
N ALA A 312 30.42 -61.41 16.00
CA ALA A 312 30.27 -62.14 17.26
C ALA A 312 30.05 -63.65 17.04
N GLU A 313 29.30 -64.05 16.00
CA GLU A 313 29.15 -65.45 15.60
C GLU A 313 30.50 -66.04 15.15
N GLN A 314 31.30 -65.29 14.37
CA GLN A 314 32.64 -65.70 13.96
C GLN A 314 33.62 -65.81 15.13
N GLU A 315 33.59 -64.87 16.08
CA GLU A 315 34.40 -64.93 17.30
C GLU A 315 34.05 -66.17 18.13
N GLN A 316 32.76 -66.49 18.29
CA GLN A 316 32.33 -67.70 19.00
C GLN A 316 32.76 -68.99 18.29
N GLU A 317 32.70 -69.04 16.96
CA GLU A 317 33.22 -70.19 16.19
C GLU A 317 34.74 -70.34 16.33
N ILE A 318 35.48 -69.22 16.33
CA ILE A 318 36.94 -69.20 16.51
C ILE A 318 37.31 -69.64 17.93
N ASP A 319 36.64 -69.12 18.95
CA ASP A 319 36.89 -69.49 20.35
C ASP A 319 36.57 -70.98 20.59
N ALA A 320 35.44 -71.47 20.05
CA ALA A 320 35.09 -72.89 20.11
C ALA A 320 36.10 -73.79 19.37
N PHE A 321 36.73 -73.29 18.30
CA PHE A 321 37.82 -74.00 17.61
C PHE A 321 39.10 -74.09 18.44
N PHE A 322 39.40 -73.07 19.26
CA PHE A 322 40.57 -73.08 20.14
C PHE A 322 40.36 -73.82 21.47
N GLU A 323 39.11 -74.02 21.90
CA GLU A 323 38.74 -74.79 23.10
C GLU A 323 38.55 -76.30 22.86
N ALA A 324 38.55 -76.77 21.59
CA ALA A 324 38.38 -78.17 21.20
C ALA A 324 39.70 -78.92 20.97
#